data_AF-N9KMY4-F1
#
_entry.id   AF-N9KMY4-F1
#
_cell.length_a   1.000
_cell.length_b   1.000
_cell.length_c   1.000
_cell.angle_alpha   90.00
_cell.angle_beta   90.00
_cell.angle_gamma   90.00
#
_symmetry.space_group_name_H-M   'P 1'
#
loop_
_entity.id
_entity.type
_entity.pdbx_description
1 polymer ?
#
loop_
_entity_poly.entity_id
_entity_poly.type
_entity_poly.pdbx_seq_one_letter_code
_entity_poly.pdbx_strand_id
1 'polypeptide(L)'
;MYRYPTENIFDEDIDCILSFLFEYQSAEQKQQRYIPVYNLFMQLDLAANYYLFSLIEERLPRRAKLFFVAEDYQGKKDIIIEVMQYWLGQRKQEK
;
A
#
# COMPACT_ATOMS: atom_id res chain seq x y z
N MET A 1 10.64 17.22 25.19
CA MET A 1 10.60 16.57 23.87
C MET A 1 9.95 15.21 24.09
N TYR A 2 8.64 15.10 23.82
CA TYR A 2 7.91 13.85 24.03
C TYR A 2 8.20 12.93 22.86
N ARG A 3 9.00 11.89 23.10
CA ARG A 3 9.28 10.84 22.12
C ARG A 3 8.18 9.79 22.30
N TYR A 4 7.23 9.74 21.37
CA TYR A 4 6.24 8.68 21.36
C TYR A 4 6.92 7.36 20.98
N PRO A 5 6.64 6.24 21.68
CA PRO A 5 7.24 4.95 21.41
C PRO A 5 6.59 4.28 20.18
N THR A 6 6.53 4.99 19.06
CA THR A 6 6.00 4.48 17.77
C THR A 6 7.10 4.15 16.76
N GLU A 7 8.35 4.55 17.02
CA GLU A 7 9.51 4.49 16.08
C GLU A 7 10.03 3.08 15.72
N ASN A 8 9.29 1.97 15.92
CA ASN A 8 9.84 0.64 15.55
C ASN A 8 8.84 -0.47 15.21
N ILE A 9 7.56 -0.38 15.62
CA ILE A 9 6.66 -1.56 15.50
C ILE A 9 6.00 -1.63 14.11
N PHE A 10 5.72 -0.50 13.47
CA PHE A 10 5.01 -0.47 12.19
C PHE A 10 5.90 -0.16 10.99
N ASP A 11 7.14 0.29 11.22
CA ASP A 11 7.98 0.79 10.12
C ASP A 11 8.30 -0.30 9.09
N GLU A 12 8.63 -1.52 9.53
CA GLU A 12 8.96 -2.62 8.61
C GLU A 12 7.77 -3.08 7.76
N ASP A 13 6.57 -3.18 8.37
CA ASP A 13 5.35 -3.60 7.65
C ASP A 13 4.90 -2.52 6.65
N ILE A 14 4.94 -1.26 7.08
CA ILE A 14 4.59 -0.11 6.25
C ILE A 14 5.58 0.02 5.09
N ASP A 15 6.88 -0.12 5.35
CA ASP A 15 7.92 -0.11 4.32
C ASP A 15 7.76 -1.29 3.34
N CYS A 16 7.38 -2.47 3.84
CA CYS A 16 7.10 -3.63 2.99
C CYS A 16 5.93 -3.34 2.03
N ILE A 17 4.85 -2.74 2.52
CA ILE A 17 3.69 -2.36 1.71
C ILE A 17 4.07 -1.26 0.71
N LEU A 18 4.81 -0.25 1.15
CA LEU A 18 5.22 0.87 0.29
C LEU A 18 6.19 0.44 -0.80
N SER A 19 7.16 -0.44 -0.50
CA SER A 19 8.04 -1.02 -1.51
C SER A 19 7.24 -1.84 -2.53
N PHE A 20 6.21 -2.56 -2.08
CA PHE A 20 5.32 -3.27 -2.99
C PHE A 20 4.50 -2.31 -3.87
N LEU A 21 4.09 -1.14 -3.40
CA LEU A 21 3.29 -0.22 -4.20
C LEU A 21 4.11 0.61 -5.20
N PHE A 22 5.30 1.06 -4.80
CA PHE A 22 6.01 2.11 -5.55
C PHE A 22 7.35 1.68 -6.16
N GLU A 23 7.99 0.62 -5.66
CA GLU A 23 9.25 0.17 -6.24
C GLU A 23 9.02 -0.66 -7.49
N TYR A 24 9.93 -0.48 -8.46
CA TYR A 24 9.95 -1.29 -9.66
C TYR A 24 10.37 -2.72 -9.33
N GLN A 25 9.50 -3.67 -9.69
CA GLN A 25 9.72 -5.12 -9.57
C GLN A 25 9.08 -5.78 -10.79
N SER A 26 9.57 -6.96 -11.18
CA SER A 26 8.93 -7.72 -12.26
C SER A 26 7.52 -8.16 -11.84
N ALA A 27 6.64 -8.40 -12.81
CA ALA A 27 5.29 -8.91 -12.53
C ALA A 27 5.34 -10.23 -11.73
N GLU A 28 6.31 -11.09 -12.03
CA GLU A 28 6.54 -12.34 -11.28
C GLU A 28 6.89 -12.08 -9.81
N GLN A 29 7.79 -11.14 -9.53
CA GLN A 29 8.16 -10.75 -8.17
C GLN A 29 6.97 -10.16 -7.41
N LYS A 30 6.17 -9.29 -8.04
CA LYS A 30 4.93 -8.74 -7.44
C LYS A 30 3.94 -9.86 -7.14
N GLN A 31 3.77 -10.83 -8.04
CA GLN A 31 2.86 -11.96 -7.80
C GLN A 31 3.31 -12.83 -6.63
N GLN A 32 4.60 -13.13 -6.50
CA GLN A 32 5.13 -13.91 -5.38
C GLN A 32 4.96 -13.18 -4.04
N ARG A 33 5.13 -11.86 -4.04
CA ARG A 33 4.99 -11.01 -2.85
C ARG A 33 3.54 -10.61 -2.53
N TYR A 34 2.58 -10.83 -3.43
CA TYR A 34 1.21 -10.34 -3.27
C TYR A 34 0.54 -10.85 -1.99
N ILE A 35 0.48 -12.18 -1.79
CA ILE A 35 -0.22 -12.76 -0.63
C ILE A 35 0.36 -12.26 0.71
N PRO A 36 1.69 -12.30 0.95
CA PRO A 36 2.22 -11.81 2.22
C PRO A 36 1.96 -10.32 2.43
N VAL A 37 2.12 -9.48 1.41
CA VAL A 37 1.90 -8.03 1.52
C VAL A 37 0.41 -7.71 1.74
N TYR A 38 -0.48 -8.40 1.05
CA TYR A 38 -1.93 -8.26 1.22
C TYR A 38 -2.33 -8.61 2.67
N ASN A 39 -1.81 -9.71 3.21
CA ASN A 39 -2.11 -10.11 4.59
C ASN A 39 -1.59 -9.08 5.60
N LEU A 40 -0.39 -8.54 5.40
CA LEU A 40 0.15 -7.44 6.24
C LEU A 40 -0.77 -6.22 6.19
N PHE A 41 -1.17 -5.78 5.00
CA PHE A 41 -2.08 -4.65 4.84
C PHE A 41 -3.43 -4.86 5.56
N MET A 42 -3.98 -6.07 5.49
CA MET A 42 -5.24 -6.40 6.16
C MET A 42 -5.14 -6.46 7.69
N GLN A 43 -3.94 -6.65 8.23
CA GLN A 43 -3.67 -6.71 9.67
C GLN A 43 -3.37 -5.34 10.29
N LEU A 44 -3.12 -4.31 9.48
CA LEU A 44 -2.88 -2.96 9.98
C LEU A 44 -4.08 -2.46 10.79
N ASP A 45 -3.80 -1.89 11.95
CA ASP A 45 -4.80 -1.19 12.74
C ASP A 45 -5.18 0.15 12.12
N LEU A 46 -6.17 0.82 12.71
CA LEU A 46 -6.68 2.09 12.18
C LEU A 46 -5.59 3.17 12.09
N ALA A 47 -4.72 3.28 13.10
CA ALA A 47 -3.70 4.31 13.15
C ALA A 47 -2.60 4.05 12.10
N ALA A 48 -2.16 2.80 11.98
CA ALA A 48 -1.19 2.38 10.97
C ALA A 48 -1.72 2.57 9.54
N ASN A 49 -3.02 2.32 9.31
CA ASN A 49 -3.65 2.60 8.02
C ASN A 49 -3.61 4.09 7.67
N TYR A 50 -3.98 4.98 8.60
CA TYR A 50 -3.91 6.43 8.33
C TYR A 50 -2.47 6.93 8.13
N TYR A 51 -1.52 6.36 8.86
CA TYR A 51 -0.10 6.64 8.62
C TYR A 51 0.32 6.20 7.22
N LEU A 52 0.00 4.96 6.82
CA LEU A 52 0.24 4.47 5.46
C LEU A 52 -0.40 5.37 4.39
N PHE A 53 -1.64 5.82 4.60
CA PHE A 53 -2.33 6.70 3.67
C PHE A 53 -1.60 8.02 3.46
N SER A 54 -1.08 8.63 4.53
CA SER A 54 -0.29 9.86 4.41
C SER A 54 0.97 9.66 3.58
N LEU A 55 1.68 8.54 3.78
CA LEU A 55 2.89 8.19 3.03
C LEU A 55 2.60 7.88 1.56
N ILE A 56 1.48 7.20 1.28
CA ILE A 56 1.00 6.98 -0.10
C ILE A 56 0.69 8.32 -0.74
N GLU A 57 -0.07 9.18 -0.06
CA GLU A 57 -0.43 10.50 -0.55
C GLU A 57 0.81 11.32 -0.92
N GLU A 58 1.84 11.34 -0.09
CA GLU A 58 3.09 12.05 -0.35
C GLU A 58 3.77 11.61 -1.65
N ARG A 59 3.72 10.30 -1.97
CA ARG A 59 4.37 9.69 -3.15
C ARG A 59 3.52 9.75 -4.42
N LEU A 60 2.22 9.98 -4.31
CA LEU A 60 1.34 10.00 -5.48
C LEU A 60 1.54 11.26 -6.35
N PRO A 61 1.48 11.12 -7.70
CA PRO A 61 1.44 12.26 -8.59
C PRO A 61 0.16 13.06 -8.37
N ARG A 62 0.21 14.38 -8.64
CA ARG A 62 -0.86 15.35 -8.31
C ARG A 62 -2.27 14.90 -8.68
N ARG A 63 -2.47 14.29 -9.85
CA ARG A 63 -3.80 13.83 -10.28
C ARG A 63 -4.30 12.66 -9.44
N ALA A 64 -3.49 11.62 -9.26
CA ALA A 64 -3.86 10.45 -8.45
C ALA A 64 -4.08 10.84 -6.98
N LYS A 65 -3.28 11.77 -6.46
CA LYS A 65 -3.45 12.34 -5.12
C LYS A 65 -4.84 12.95 -4.90
N LEU A 66 -5.35 13.72 -5.87
CA LEU A 66 -6.69 14.33 -5.74
C LEU A 66 -7.80 13.30 -5.58
N PHE A 67 -7.75 12.21 -6.36
CA PHE A 67 -8.70 11.10 -6.22
C PHE A 67 -8.51 10.38 -4.89
N PHE A 68 -7.26 10.06 -4.55
CA PHE A 68 -6.98 9.34 -3.31
C PHE A 68 -7.43 10.12 -2.07
N VAL A 69 -7.18 11.43 -1.99
CA VAL A 69 -7.56 12.27 -0.84
C VAL A 69 -9.08 12.38 -0.70
N ALA A 70 -9.82 12.42 -1.81
CA ALA A 70 -11.27 12.57 -1.81
C ALA A 70 -12.03 11.36 -1.22
N GLU A 71 -11.41 10.18 -1.17
CA GLU A 71 -12.03 8.98 -0.62
C GLU A 71 -12.15 8.99 0.90
N ASP A 72 -13.11 8.23 1.43
CA ASP A 72 -13.16 7.91 2.85
C ASP A 72 -12.15 6.81 3.22
N TYR A 73 -12.16 6.38 4.49
CA TYR A 73 -11.26 5.32 4.95
C TYR A 73 -11.38 4.03 4.12
N GLN A 74 -12.61 3.60 3.80
CA GLN A 74 -12.83 2.35 3.09
C GLN A 74 -12.44 2.49 1.61
N GLY A 75 -12.81 3.60 0.97
CA GLY A 75 -12.42 3.88 -0.41
C GLY A 75 -10.90 3.92 -0.59
N LYS A 76 -10.16 4.51 0.35
CA LYS A 76 -8.68 4.47 0.32
C LYS A 76 -8.15 3.03 0.41
N LYS A 77 -8.74 2.19 1.27
CA LYS A 77 -8.35 0.77 1.35
C LYS A 77 -8.65 0.02 0.06
N ASP A 78 -9.82 0.23 -0.51
CA ASP A 78 -10.27 -0.46 -1.72
C ASP A 78 -9.37 -0.10 -2.91
N ILE A 79 -9.01 1.17 -3.08
CA ILE A 79 -8.04 1.61 -4.10
C ILE A 79 -6.69 0.88 -3.94
N ILE A 80 -6.17 0.81 -2.71
CA ILE A 80 -4.88 0.14 -2.45
C ILE A 80 -4.98 -1.35 -2.81
N ILE A 81 -6.06 -2.01 -2.42
CA ILE A 81 -6.30 -3.44 -2.73
C ILE A 81 -6.40 -3.65 -4.24
N GLU A 82 -7.13 -2.79 -4.96
CA GLU A 82 -7.27 -2.85 -6.41
C GLU A 82 -5.90 -2.74 -7.10
N VAL A 83 -5.06 -1.79 -6.68
CA VAL A 83 -3.69 -1.64 -7.18
C VAL A 83 -2.84 -2.88 -6.87
N MET A 84 -2.97 -3.48 -5.69
CA MET A 84 -2.27 -4.71 -5.36
C MET A 84 -2.72 -5.88 -6.26
N GLN A 85 -4.01 -6.01 -6.51
CA GLN A 85 -4.62 -7.09 -7.28
C GLN A 85 -4.38 -6.97 -8.79
N TYR A 86 -4.16 -5.76 -9.31
CA TYR A 86 -3.87 -5.51 -10.72
C TYR A 86 -2.78 -6.44 -11.27
N TRP A 87 -1.74 -6.71 -10.46
CA TRP A 87 -0.61 -7.56 -10.83
C TRP A 87 -0.96 -9.05 -10.96
N LEU A 88 -2.06 -9.51 -10.35
CA LEU A 88 -2.57 -10.88 -10.53
C LEU A 88 -3.28 -11.03 -11.89
N GLY A 89 -3.89 -9.96 -12.39
CA GLY A 89 -4.64 -9.96 -13.66
C GLY A 89 -3.76 -10.04 -14.91
N GLN A 90 -2.49 -9.62 -14.82
CA GLN A 90 -1.54 -9.61 -15.94
C GLN A 90 -1.24 -11.00 -16.54
N ARG A 91 -1.44 -12.10 -15.78
CA ARG A 91 -1.32 -13.47 -16.32
C ARG A 91 -2.26 -13.77 -17.49
N LYS A 92 -3.38 -13.04 -17.62
CA LYS A 92 -4.39 -13.31 -18.65
C LYS A 92 -4.14 -12.58 -19.97
N GLN A 93 -3.28 -11.56 -19.99
CA GLN A 93 -3.04 -10.74 -21.18
C GLN A 93 -1.77 -11.11 -21.94
N GLU A 94 -0.92 -11.97 -21.37
CA GLU A 94 0.33 -12.46 -21.99
C GLU A 94 0.21 -13.86 -22.63
N LYS A 95 -1.01 -14.32 -22.95
CA LYS A 95 -1.25 -15.59 -23.68
C LYS A 95 -1.87 -15.37 -25.05
#